data_AF-A0AA37HMB8-F1
#
_entry.id   AF-A0AA37HMB8-F1
#
_cell.length_a   1.000
_cell.length_b   1.000
_cell.length_c   1.000
_cell.angle_alpha   90.00
_cell.angle_beta   90.00
_cell.angle_gamma   90.00
#
_symmetry.space_group_name_H-M   'P 1'
#
loop_
_entity.id
_entity.type
_entity.pdbx_description
1 polymer ?
#
loop_
_entity_poly.entity_id
_entity_poly.type
_entity_poly.pdbx_seq_one_letter_code
_entity_poly.pdbx_strand_id
1 'polypeptide(L)'
;MTLSEPPAPPPIDPEGGAAAPAEARRVAEPRRPGRREAADLHPVSPRLWGFMLGYFERFVGRHLNALRLARWGEPRGLDHPGPIVVYCNHPAWWDAAVLIVLAGRLFPGREGRAPFDAAVLGKYRIFERMGAFGVDLDSPRGAAAFLAHARAILAAPHRMLWITAQGRFSDVRARPLALRPGVARLPEIAPDALVLPLAVEYAFWEERGAEAFAAFGAPILARDLLALPRPERLARLERELTATLDRLSADVVAREPERFRALVAGRKGIGGVYDLWRRLGALVAGRRFDPAHRTEPGTEPSSRKPAP
;
A
#
# COMPACT_ATOMS: atom_id res chain seq x y z
N MET A 1 -1.06 44.30 -1.46
CA MET A 1 -2.01 43.19 -1.65
C MET A 1 -1.38 41.94 -1.04
N THR A 2 -1.70 41.68 0.22
CA THR A 2 -1.18 40.58 1.02
C THR A 2 -1.82 39.27 0.58
N LEU A 3 -1.00 38.34 0.08
CA LEU A 3 -1.40 36.97 -0.21
C LEU A 3 -1.68 36.27 1.12
N SER A 4 -2.94 35.99 1.39
CA SER A 4 -3.39 35.25 2.58
C SER A 4 -2.87 33.81 2.50
N GLU A 5 -2.14 33.36 3.51
CA GLU A 5 -1.70 31.97 3.63
C GLU A 5 -2.93 31.03 3.58
N PRO A 6 -2.85 29.91 2.85
CA PRO A 6 -3.93 28.92 2.87
C PRO A 6 -4.03 28.27 4.26
N PRO A 7 -5.25 27.91 4.70
CA PRO A 7 -5.47 27.37 6.05
C PRO A 7 -4.72 26.05 6.26
N ALA A 8 -4.17 25.88 7.46
CA ALA A 8 -3.53 24.64 7.87
C ALA A 8 -4.51 23.45 7.75
N PRO A 9 -4.05 22.28 7.24
CA PRO A 9 -4.90 21.10 7.18
C PRO A 9 -5.29 20.63 8.60
N PRO A 10 -6.49 20.05 8.77
CA PRO A 10 -6.93 19.55 10.07
C PRO A 10 -5.99 18.45 10.57
N PRO A 11 -5.86 18.28 11.89
CA PRO A 11 -5.04 17.22 12.46
C PRO A 11 -5.54 15.87 11.96
N ILE A 12 -4.63 15.07 11.38
CA ILE A 12 -4.86 13.64 11.19
C ILE A 12 -4.74 13.04 12.57
N ASP A 13 -5.90 12.80 13.18
CA ASP A 13 -6.01 12.30 14.54
C ASP A 13 -5.34 10.91 14.63
N PRO A 14 -4.23 10.75 15.36
CA PRO A 14 -3.54 9.47 15.49
C PRO A 14 -4.37 8.45 16.30
N GLU A 15 -5.44 8.89 16.96
CA GLU A 15 -6.37 8.04 17.72
C GLU A 15 -7.52 7.47 16.87
N GLY A 16 -7.62 7.86 15.58
CA GLY A 16 -8.61 7.35 14.64
C GLY A 16 -8.23 6.02 13.96
N GLY A 17 -7.46 5.17 14.64
CA GLY A 17 -7.21 3.80 14.19
C GLY A 17 -8.54 3.06 14.09
N ALA A 18 -8.80 2.36 12.98
CA ALA A 18 -10.05 1.63 12.79
C ALA A 18 -10.13 0.45 13.77
N ALA A 19 -10.66 0.74 14.95
CA ALA A 19 -11.52 -0.09 15.77
C ALA A 19 -12.27 0.88 16.69
N ALA A 20 -13.44 1.36 16.28
CA ALA A 20 -14.35 1.97 17.25
C ALA A 20 -14.76 0.88 18.26
N PRO A 21 -14.61 1.09 19.58
CA PRO A 21 -15.14 0.17 20.58
C PRO A 21 -16.66 0.05 20.43
N ALA A 22 -17.18 -1.14 20.71
CA ALA A 22 -18.54 -1.60 20.38
C ALA A 22 -19.71 -0.86 21.08
N GLU A 23 -19.50 0.32 21.66
CA GLU A 23 -20.50 0.99 22.51
C GLU A 23 -21.08 2.30 21.98
N ALA A 24 -20.64 2.81 20.82
CA ALA A 24 -21.21 4.03 20.23
C ALA A 24 -22.38 3.75 19.26
N ARG A 25 -23.36 2.92 19.66
CA ARG A 25 -24.66 2.81 18.96
C ARG A 25 -25.63 3.82 19.55
N ARG A 26 -25.61 5.06 19.05
CA ARG A 26 -26.74 6.02 18.95
C ARG A 26 -26.18 7.42 18.71
N VAL A 27 -25.97 7.83 17.46
CA VAL A 27 -26.19 9.20 16.96
C VAL A 27 -26.26 9.16 15.41
N ALA A 28 -27.34 9.76 14.88
CA ALA A 28 -27.63 10.21 13.51
C ALA A 28 -27.49 9.21 12.32
N GLU A 29 -28.62 8.88 11.69
CA GLU A 29 -28.66 8.20 10.39
C GLU A 29 -27.89 9.01 9.32
N PRO A 30 -26.89 8.43 8.63
CA PRO A 30 -26.29 9.08 7.47
C PRO A 30 -27.30 9.17 6.32
N ARG A 31 -27.33 10.33 5.65
CA ARG A 31 -28.15 10.55 4.44
C ARG A 31 -27.80 9.50 3.38
N ARG A 32 -28.84 8.87 2.86
CA ARG A 32 -28.80 7.67 2.01
C ARG A 32 -28.53 8.05 0.55
N PRO A 33 -27.43 7.61 -0.09
CA PRO A 33 -27.21 7.90 -1.50
C PRO A 33 -28.13 7.06 -2.38
N GLY A 34 -28.77 7.71 -3.36
CA GLY A 34 -29.65 7.07 -4.33
C GLY A 34 -28.86 6.31 -5.41
N ARG A 35 -29.50 5.35 -6.08
CA ARG A 35 -28.86 4.51 -7.14
C ARG A 35 -28.30 5.30 -8.34
N ARG A 36 -28.72 6.56 -8.54
CA ARG A 36 -28.20 7.49 -9.55
C ARG A 36 -26.92 8.22 -9.10
N GLU A 37 -26.75 8.42 -7.79
CA GLU A 37 -25.63 9.18 -7.19
C GLU A 37 -24.32 8.37 -7.20
N ALA A 38 -24.41 7.03 -7.18
CA ALA A 38 -23.27 6.11 -7.27
C ALA A 38 -22.57 6.08 -8.66
N ALA A 39 -23.01 6.89 -9.62
CA ALA A 39 -22.38 7.00 -10.95
C ALA A 39 -21.63 8.34 -11.15
N ASP A 40 -21.88 9.34 -10.29
CA ASP A 40 -21.25 10.64 -10.41
C ASP A 40 -19.86 10.60 -9.77
N LEU A 41 -18.87 10.34 -10.60
CA LEU A 41 -17.47 10.42 -10.20
C LEU A 41 -17.09 11.88 -9.95
N HIS A 42 -16.81 12.21 -8.70
CA HIS A 42 -16.27 13.52 -8.36
C HIS A 42 -14.99 13.78 -9.20
N PRO A 43 -14.83 14.96 -9.82
CA PRO A 43 -13.62 15.27 -10.57
C PRO A 43 -12.39 15.23 -9.64
N VAL A 44 -11.32 14.59 -10.11
CA VAL A 44 -10.02 14.61 -9.43
C VAL A 44 -9.36 15.95 -9.70
N SER A 45 -8.86 16.61 -8.65
CA SER A 45 -8.15 17.87 -8.79
C SER A 45 -6.64 17.65 -8.88
N PRO A 46 -5.98 17.89 -10.03
CA PRO A 46 -4.54 17.60 -10.19
C PRO A 46 -3.65 18.42 -9.24
N ARG A 47 -4.03 19.68 -8.99
CA ARG A 47 -3.29 20.57 -8.07
C ARG A 47 -3.37 20.06 -6.63
N LEU A 48 -4.56 19.69 -6.19
CA LEU A 48 -4.75 19.11 -4.85
C LEU A 48 -4.02 17.76 -4.75
N TRP A 49 -4.13 16.91 -5.76
CA TRP A 49 -3.43 15.63 -5.81
C TRP A 49 -1.92 15.81 -5.63
N GLY A 50 -1.30 16.72 -6.39
CA GLY A 50 0.13 17.01 -6.27
C GLY A 50 0.52 17.55 -4.88
N PHE A 51 -0.27 18.45 -4.31
CA PHE A 51 -0.06 18.95 -2.95
C PHE A 51 -0.14 17.83 -1.91
N MET A 52 -1.19 17.01 -1.98
CA MET A 52 -1.42 15.92 -1.03
C MET A 52 -0.40 14.80 -1.18
N LEU A 53 0.06 14.50 -2.40
CA LEU A 53 1.16 13.57 -2.64
C LEU A 53 2.43 14.04 -1.91
N GLY A 54 2.82 15.31 -2.09
CA GLY A 54 3.98 15.88 -1.39
C GLY A 54 3.81 15.92 0.14
N TYR A 55 2.58 16.09 0.63
CA TYR A 55 2.25 15.97 2.05
C TYR A 55 2.44 14.53 2.54
N PHE A 56 1.85 13.53 1.88
CA PHE A 56 1.92 12.13 2.31
C PHE A 56 3.32 11.55 2.18
N GLU A 57 4.09 11.93 1.16
CA GLU A 57 5.51 11.56 1.08
C GLU A 57 6.30 12.07 2.28
N ARG A 58 6.05 13.31 2.70
CA ARG A 58 6.70 13.89 3.88
C ARG A 58 6.21 13.26 5.18
N PHE A 59 4.93 12.93 5.26
CA PHE A 59 4.33 12.24 6.40
C PHE A 59 4.96 10.85 6.55
N VAL A 60 4.98 10.05 5.48
CA VAL A 60 5.66 8.75 5.43
C VAL A 60 7.12 8.89 5.82
N GLY A 61 7.87 9.81 5.22
CA GLY A 61 9.29 10.03 5.56
C GLY A 61 9.54 10.61 6.96
N ARG A 62 8.53 11.14 7.64
CA ARG A 62 8.65 11.62 9.02
C ARG A 62 8.39 10.52 10.06
N HIS A 63 7.54 9.56 9.72
CA HIS A 63 6.99 8.59 10.67
C HIS A 63 7.43 7.14 10.42
N LEU A 64 7.79 6.79 9.19
CA LEU A 64 8.41 5.52 8.83
C LEU A 64 9.90 5.72 8.53
N ASN A 65 10.72 4.70 8.74
CA ASN A 65 12.14 4.76 8.40
C ASN A 65 12.36 4.64 6.89
N ALA A 66 11.45 3.96 6.18
CA ALA A 66 11.44 3.93 4.73
C ALA A 66 10.08 3.45 4.19
N LEU A 67 9.78 3.86 2.95
CA LEU A 67 8.91 3.11 2.05
C LEU A 67 9.80 2.48 0.98
N ARG A 68 9.80 1.17 0.91
CA ARG A 68 10.65 0.35 0.04
C ARG A 68 9.82 -0.42 -0.96
N LEU A 69 10.34 -0.51 -2.17
CA LEU A 69 9.81 -1.35 -3.24
C LEU A 69 10.79 -2.49 -3.49
N ALA A 70 10.34 -3.73 -3.44
CA ALA A 70 11.18 -4.87 -3.81
C ALA A 70 11.60 -4.73 -5.28
N ARG A 71 12.89 -4.89 -5.58
CA ARG A 71 13.41 -4.67 -6.94
C ARG A 71 12.78 -5.60 -7.97
N TRP A 72 12.46 -6.82 -7.58
CA TRP A 72 11.76 -7.77 -8.45
C TRP A 72 10.29 -7.38 -8.69
N GLY A 73 9.71 -6.58 -7.79
CA GLY A 73 8.32 -6.16 -7.79
C GLY A 73 8.09 -4.76 -8.33
N GLU A 74 8.98 -4.24 -9.18
CA GLU A 74 8.70 -3.05 -9.98
C GLU A 74 7.48 -3.31 -10.88
N PRO A 75 6.52 -2.37 -10.97
CA PRO A 75 5.31 -2.58 -11.74
C PRO A 75 5.62 -2.73 -13.23
N ARG A 76 5.07 -3.80 -13.83
CA ARG A 76 5.20 -4.11 -15.26
C ARG A 76 3.90 -3.75 -16.00
N GLY A 77 4.00 -3.46 -17.29
CA GLY A 77 2.84 -3.09 -18.12
C GLY A 77 2.30 -1.68 -17.85
N LEU A 78 3.18 -0.74 -17.45
CA LEU A 78 2.80 0.67 -17.22
C LEU A 78 2.28 1.36 -18.49
N ASP A 79 2.74 0.91 -19.65
CA ASP A 79 2.39 1.33 -21.01
C ASP A 79 1.09 0.70 -21.54
N HIS A 80 0.44 -0.16 -20.74
CA HIS A 80 -0.78 -0.83 -21.15
C HIS A 80 -1.87 0.18 -21.61
N PRO A 81 -2.47 0.00 -22.80
CA PRO A 81 -3.33 1.02 -23.41
C PRO A 81 -4.69 1.18 -22.73
N GLY A 82 -5.14 0.17 -21.96
CA GLY A 82 -6.37 0.19 -21.19
C GLY A 82 -6.18 0.56 -19.71
N PRO A 83 -7.28 0.58 -18.94
CA PRO A 83 -7.25 0.89 -17.52
C PRO A 83 -6.50 -0.17 -16.71
N ILE A 84 -6.05 0.20 -15.51
CA ILE A 84 -5.33 -0.71 -14.60
C ILE A 84 -6.11 -0.88 -13.30
N VAL A 85 -6.22 -2.11 -12.82
CA VAL A 85 -6.75 -2.44 -11.49
C VAL A 85 -5.58 -2.90 -10.62
N VAL A 86 -5.26 -2.15 -9.57
CA VAL A 86 -4.33 -2.59 -8.54
C VAL A 86 -5.14 -3.16 -7.38
N TYR A 87 -4.89 -4.40 -6.99
CA TYR A 87 -5.54 -5.03 -5.85
C TYR A 87 -4.49 -5.50 -4.84
N CYS A 88 -4.68 -5.17 -3.56
CA CYS A 88 -3.71 -5.42 -2.52
C CYS A 88 -4.33 -6.00 -1.25
N ASN A 89 -3.48 -6.55 -0.38
CA ASN A 89 -3.83 -6.81 1.00
C ASN A 89 -4.00 -5.50 1.78
N HIS A 90 -4.50 -5.59 3.02
CA HIS A 90 -4.80 -4.42 3.84
C HIS A 90 -4.28 -4.59 5.27
N PRO A 91 -2.95 -4.54 5.50
CA PRO A 91 -2.41 -4.88 6.80
C PRO A 91 -2.49 -3.78 7.84
N ALA A 92 -2.59 -2.50 7.46
CA ALA A 92 -2.54 -1.43 8.44
C ALA A 92 -3.26 -0.15 8.03
N TRP A 93 -3.51 0.69 9.03
CA TRP A 93 -4.01 2.06 8.84
C TRP A 93 -3.11 2.91 7.91
N TRP A 94 -1.80 2.61 7.88
CA TRP A 94 -0.82 3.27 7.00
C TRP A 94 -1.10 3.12 5.50
N ASP A 95 -1.91 2.13 5.10
CA ASP A 95 -2.09 1.76 3.69
C ASP A 95 -2.60 2.92 2.85
N ALA A 96 -3.50 3.76 3.35
CA ALA A 96 -3.99 4.90 2.58
C ALA A 96 -2.85 5.85 2.15
N ALA A 97 -1.96 6.19 3.09
CA ALA A 97 -0.81 7.05 2.79
C ALA A 97 0.21 6.35 1.87
N VAL A 98 0.52 5.07 2.15
CA VAL A 98 1.47 4.29 1.34
C VAL A 98 0.98 4.12 -0.11
N LEU A 99 -0.30 3.77 -0.31
CA LEU A 99 -0.87 3.58 -1.63
C LEU A 99 -0.93 4.90 -2.43
N ILE A 100 -1.20 6.04 -1.79
CA ILE A 100 -1.14 7.34 -2.46
C ILE A 100 0.28 7.65 -2.94
N VAL A 101 1.30 7.40 -2.09
CA VAL A 101 2.70 7.60 -2.47
C VAL A 101 3.12 6.66 -3.59
N LEU A 102 2.74 5.38 -3.53
CA LEU A 102 3.00 4.40 -4.59
C LEU A 102 2.34 4.83 -5.91
N ALA A 103 1.07 5.22 -5.89
CA ALA A 103 0.35 5.69 -7.07
C ALA A 103 1.04 6.91 -7.69
N GLY A 104 1.38 7.92 -6.89
CA GLY A 104 2.02 9.14 -7.36
C GLY A 104 3.44 8.94 -7.90
N ARG A 105 4.23 8.07 -7.27
CA ARG A 105 5.64 7.81 -7.66
C ARG A 105 5.78 6.86 -8.84
N LEU A 106 4.91 5.86 -8.95
CA LEU A 106 5.08 4.74 -9.89
C LEU A 106 4.14 4.79 -11.09
N PHE A 107 3.05 5.55 -11.01
CA PHE A 107 2.08 5.68 -12.09
C PHE A 107 1.82 7.17 -12.45
N PRO A 108 2.88 7.96 -12.72
CA PRO A 108 2.69 9.35 -13.12
C PRO A 108 1.88 9.40 -14.42
N GLY A 109 0.89 10.29 -14.46
CA GLY A 109 0.01 10.46 -15.64
C GLY A 109 -1.22 9.55 -15.67
N ARG A 110 -1.38 8.63 -14.72
CA ARG A 110 -2.62 7.87 -14.54
C ARG A 110 -3.46 8.44 -13.40
N GLU A 111 -4.77 8.49 -13.60
CA GLU A 111 -5.71 8.97 -12.59
C GLU A 111 -6.15 7.81 -11.68
N GLY A 112 -5.65 7.79 -10.44
CA GLY A 112 -5.98 6.79 -9.44
C GLY A 112 -7.30 7.07 -8.71
N ARG A 113 -8.10 6.03 -8.51
CA ARG A 113 -9.36 6.04 -7.76
C ARG A 113 -9.40 4.88 -6.77
N ALA A 114 -10.00 5.06 -5.60
CA ALA A 114 -10.04 4.02 -4.57
C ALA A 114 -11.37 4.02 -3.79
N PRO A 115 -11.91 2.84 -3.42
CA PRO A 115 -13.07 2.77 -2.53
C PRO A 115 -12.64 3.11 -1.10
N PHE A 116 -13.45 3.92 -0.43
CA PHE A 116 -13.32 4.26 0.98
C PHE A 116 -14.61 3.90 1.71
N ASP A 117 -14.53 3.64 3.00
CA ASP A 117 -15.73 3.56 3.84
C ASP A 117 -16.52 4.89 3.74
N ALA A 118 -17.81 4.80 3.44
CA ALA A 118 -18.63 5.99 3.21
C ALA A 118 -18.72 6.91 4.45
N ALA A 119 -18.69 6.37 5.67
CA ALA A 119 -18.70 7.17 6.90
C ALA A 119 -17.36 7.89 7.10
N VAL A 120 -16.24 7.25 6.75
CA VAL A 120 -14.91 7.89 6.75
C VAL A 120 -14.86 9.02 5.72
N LEU A 121 -15.35 8.78 4.50
CA LEU A 121 -15.32 9.76 3.42
C LEU A 121 -16.21 11.00 3.72
N GLY A 122 -17.34 10.79 4.40
CA GLY A 122 -18.20 11.88 4.86
C GLY A 122 -17.50 12.84 5.82
N LYS A 123 -16.55 12.34 6.64
CA LYS A 123 -15.71 13.17 7.53
C LYS A 123 -14.55 13.83 6.78
N TYR A 124 -13.94 13.12 5.83
CA TYR A 124 -12.73 13.56 5.14
C TYR A 124 -12.95 13.75 3.63
N ARG A 125 -13.81 14.71 3.28
CA ARG A 125 -14.20 15.00 1.89
C ARG A 125 -13.06 15.38 0.95
N ILE A 126 -11.89 15.74 1.50
CA ILE A 126 -10.69 16.00 0.70
C ILE A 126 -10.31 14.79 -0.17
N PHE A 127 -10.55 13.57 0.32
CA PHE A 127 -10.27 12.35 -0.42
C PHE A 127 -11.19 12.16 -1.63
N GLU A 128 -12.42 12.69 -1.62
CA GLU A 128 -13.32 12.68 -2.79
C GLU A 128 -12.67 13.41 -3.97
N ARG A 129 -12.06 14.57 -3.68
CA ARG A 129 -11.34 15.39 -4.67
C ARG A 129 -10.00 14.79 -5.09
N MET A 130 -9.50 13.81 -4.35
CA MET A 130 -8.34 13.00 -4.71
C MET A 130 -8.71 11.74 -5.50
N GLY A 131 -10.01 11.43 -5.65
CA GLY A 131 -10.48 10.27 -6.41
C GLY A 131 -11.02 9.11 -5.56
N ALA A 132 -11.11 9.28 -4.24
CA ALA A 132 -11.80 8.31 -3.40
C ALA A 132 -13.32 8.37 -3.62
N PHE A 133 -14.00 7.23 -3.44
CA PHE A 133 -15.46 7.15 -3.51
C PHE A 133 -16.00 6.28 -2.38
N GLY A 134 -17.19 6.61 -1.88
CA GLY A 134 -17.77 5.96 -0.72
C GLY A 134 -18.40 4.61 -1.08
N VAL A 135 -18.07 3.59 -0.29
CA VAL A 135 -18.68 2.26 -0.37
C VAL A 135 -19.09 1.85 1.04
N ASP A 136 -20.31 1.36 1.18
CA ASP A 136 -20.74 0.63 2.36
C ASP A 136 -20.19 -0.81 2.26
N LEU A 137 -19.15 -1.11 3.03
CA LEU A 137 -18.47 -2.39 2.93
C LEU A 137 -19.32 -3.54 3.45
N ASP A 138 -20.36 -3.29 4.25
CA ASP A 138 -21.07 -4.36 4.96
C ASP A 138 -22.47 -4.62 4.41
N SER A 139 -22.82 -4.03 3.27
CA SER A 139 -24.12 -4.26 2.62
C SER A 139 -24.04 -4.74 1.17
N PRO A 140 -24.98 -5.59 0.72
CA PRO A 140 -25.13 -5.94 -0.70
C PRO A 140 -25.32 -4.72 -1.61
N ARG A 141 -25.92 -3.65 -1.09
CA ARG A 141 -26.09 -2.38 -1.82
C ARG A 141 -24.76 -1.68 -2.04
N GLY A 142 -23.88 -1.66 -1.03
CA GLY A 142 -22.54 -1.13 -1.19
C GLY A 142 -21.69 -1.95 -2.17
N ALA A 143 -21.81 -3.28 -2.18
CA ALA A 143 -21.20 -4.10 -3.22
C ALA A 143 -21.67 -3.72 -4.64
N ALA A 144 -22.97 -3.45 -4.82
CA ALA A 144 -23.50 -2.98 -6.10
C ALA A 144 -23.01 -1.56 -6.46
N ALA A 145 -22.91 -0.66 -5.49
CA ALA A 145 -22.38 0.68 -5.67
C ALA A 145 -20.88 0.66 -6.06
N PHE A 146 -20.08 -0.19 -5.42
CA PHE A 146 -18.69 -0.44 -5.80
C PHE A 146 -18.58 -0.86 -7.28
N LEU A 147 -19.40 -1.81 -7.74
CA LEU A 147 -19.38 -2.25 -9.14
C LEU A 147 -19.84 -1.16 -10.12
N ALA A 148 -20.78 -0.30 -9.71
CA ALA A 148 -21.19 0.86 -10.52
C ALA A 148 -20.05 1.88 -10.68
N HIS A 149 -19.38 2.24 -9.58
CA HIS A 149 -18.20 3.10 -9.63
C HIS A 149 -17.05 2.48 -10.42
N ALA A 150 -16.77 1.19 -10.22
CA ALA A 150 -15.75 0.47 -10.98
C ALA A 150 -16.01 0.54 -12.48
N ARG A 151 -17.27 0.41 -12.92
CA ARG A 151 -17.65 0.59 -14.33
C ARG A 151 -17.37 1.99 -14.85
N ALA A 152 -17.74 3.03 -14.10
CA ALA A 152 -17.49 4.42 -14.50
C ALA A 152 -15.99 4.76 -14.54
N ILE A 153 -15.22 4.20 -13.60
CA ILE A 153 -13.76 4.42 -13.51
C ILE A 153 -13.05 3.71 -14.66
N LEU A 154 -13.32 2.42 -14.84
CA LEU A 154 -12.62 1.58 -15.81
C LEU A 154 -13.11 1.80 -17.26
N ALA A 155 -14.10 2.65 -17.49
CA ALA A 155 -14.50 3.09 -18.83
C ALA A 155 -13.44 3.97 -19.51
N ALA A 156 -12.50 4.57 -18.77
CA ALA A 156 -11.46 5.42 -19.34
C ALA A 156 -10.07 4.76 -19.27
N PRO A 157 -9.31 4.69 -20.37
CA PRO A 157 -8.05 3.94 -20.44
C PRO A 157 -6.93 4.47 -19.54
N HIS A 158 -6.91 5.78 -19.28
CA HIS A 158 -5.89 6.43 -18.44
C HIS A 158 -6.16 6.30 -16.93
N ARG A 159 -7.29 5.69 -16.53
CA ARG A 159 -7.70 5.59 -15.13
C ARG A 159 -7.23 4.29 -14.48
N MET A 160 -7.11 4.34 -13.16
CA MET A 160 -6.77 3.20 -12.33
C MET A 160 -7.75 3.04 -11.19
N LEU A 161 -8.03 1.80 -10.82
CA LEU A 161 -8.77 1.45 -9.61
C LEU A 161 -7.83 0.74 -8.64
N TRP A 162 -7.63 1.32 -7.46
CA TRP A 162 -6.81 0.79 -6.37
C TRP A 162 -7.73 0.23 -5.29
N ILE A 163 -7.53 -1.03 -4.89
CA ILE A 163 -8.45 -1.74 -4.00
C ILE A 163 -7.68 -2.50 -2.93
N THR A 164 -8.01 -2.24 -1.67
CA THR A 164 -7.69 -3.13 -0.54
C THR A 164 -8.67 -4.31 -0.53
N ALA A 165 -8.29 -5.39 -1.21
CA ALA A 165 -9.20 -6.45 -1.65
C ALA A 165 -9.82 -7.27 -0.50
N GLN A 166 -9.26 -7.20 0.71
CA GLN A 166 -9.80 -7.86 1.91
C GLN A 166 -10.97 -7.07 2.54
N GLY A 167 -11.05 -5.76 2.30
CA GLY A 167 -12.08 -4.86 2.85
C GLY A 167 -12.12 -4.79 4.39
N ARG A 168 -11.05 -5.22 5.06
CA ARG A 168 -10.81 -5.09 6.51
C ARG A 168 -9.31 -5.15 6.77
N PHE A 169 -8.85 -4.65 7.91
CA PHE A 169 -7.47 -4.89 8.32
C PHE A 169 -7.23 -6.38 8.59
N SER A 170 -6.09 -6.90 8.14
CA SER A 170 -5.73 -8.31 8.29
C SER A 170 -4.21 -8.47 8.41
N ASP A 171 -3.75 -9.33 9.33
CA ASP A 171 -2.32 -9.64 9.47
C ASP A 171 -1.77 -10.22 8.14
N VAL A 172 -0.57 -9.78 7.76
CA VAL A 172 0.11 -10.18 6.51
C VAL A 172 0.36 -11.68 6.40
N ARG A 173 0.39 -12.41 7.53
CA ARG A 173 0.66 -13.85 7.62
C ARG A 173 -0.62 -14.69 7.54
N ALA A 174 -1.79 -14.07 7.73
CA ALA A 174 -3.05 -14.80 7.74
C ALA A 174 -3.34 -15.42 6.38
N ARG A 175 -3.72 -16.70 6.37
CA ARG A 175 -4.13 -17.45 5.17
C ARG A 175 -5.42 -18.23 5.47
N PRO A 176 -6.35 -18.35 4.50
CA PRO A 176 -6.37 -17.65 3.21
C PRO A 176 -6.51 -16.12 3.37
N LEU A 177 -6.18 -15.35 2.33
CA LEU A 177 -6.33 -13.89 2.38
C LEU A 177 -7.79 -13.45 2.50
N ALA A 178 -8.73 -14.30 2.06
CA ALA A 178 -10.16 -14.08 2.11
C ALA A 178 -10.57 -12.81 1.35
N LEU A 179 -10.17 -12.72 0.07
CA LEU A 179 -10.52 -11.59 -0.78
C LEU A 179 -12.04 -11.46 -0.96
N ARG A 180 -12.54 -10.22 -0.97
CA ARG A 180 -13.97 -9.96 -1.17
C ARG A 180 -14.41 -10.38 -2.58
N PRO A 181 -15.55 -11.09 -2.75
CA PRO A 181 -15.99 -11.61 -4.05
C PRO A 181 -16.20 -10.55 -5.14
N GLY A 182 -16.42 -9.28 -4.77
CA GLY A 182 -16.59 -8.18 -5.70
C GLY A 182 -15.41 -7.98 -6.64
N VAL A 183 -14.18 -8.28 -6.22
CA VAL A 183 -12.97 -8.12 -7.05
C VAL A 183 -13.01 -9.06 -8.26
N ALA A 184 -13.55 -10.28 -8.11
CA ALA A 184 -13.69 -11.25 -9.20
C ALA A 184 -14.73 -10.86 -10.27
N ARG A 185 -15.48 -9.76 -10.05
CA ARG A 185 -16.43 -9.20 -11.04
C ARG A 185 -15.78 -8.16 -11.96
N LEU A 186 -14.64 -7.59 -11.59
CA LEU A 186 -13.98 -6.54 -12.37
C LEU A 186 -13.62 -6.97 -13.81
N PRO A 187 -13.20 -8.23 -14.06
CA PRO A 187 -12.98 -8.71 -15.42
C PRO A 187 -14.21 -8.66 -16.33
N GLU A 188 -15.43 -8.71 -15.77
CA GLU A 188 -16.69 -8.59 -16.53
C GLU A 188 -16.99 -7.13 -16.90
N ILE A 189 -16.43 -6.18 -16.14
CA ILE A 189 -16.64 -4.75 -16.32
C ILE A 189 -15.63 -4.19 -17.33
N ALA A 190 -14.37 -4.63 -17.23
CA ALA A 190 -13.28 -4.17 -18.06
C ALA A 190 -12.41 -5.37 -18.49
N PRO A 191 -12.83 -6.13 -19.52
CA PRO A 191 -12.10 -7.31 -20.00
C PRO A 191 -10.71 -6.97 -20.56
N ASP A 192 -10.52 -5.71 -20.96
CA ASP A 192 -9.26 -5.20 -21.48
C ASP A 192 -8.39 -4.56 -20.41
N ALA A 193 -8.75 -4.62 -19.12
CA ALA A 193 -7.92 -4.05 -18.07
C ALA A 193 -6.68 -4.90 -17.78
N LEU A 194 -5.61 -4.25 -17.30
CA LEU A 194 -4.49 -4.91 -16.66
C LEU A 194 -4.76 -5.02 -15.16
N VAL A 195 -4.69 -6.22 -14.59
CA VAL A 195 -4.87 -6.46 -13.15
C VAL A 195 -3.51 -6.72 -12.50
N LEU A 196 -3.16 -5.92 -11.50
CA LEU A 196 -1.87 -5.96 -10.81
C LEU A 196 -2.05 -6.33 -9.33
N PRO A 197 -1.53 -7.49 -8.88
CA PRO A 197 -1.40 -7.76 -7.45
C PRO A 197 -0.35 -6.85 -6.84
N LEU A 198 -0.66 -6.27 -5.69
CA LEU A 198 0.26 -5.48 -4.87
C LEU A 198 0.31 -6.06 -3.46
N ALA A 199 1.46 -6.55 -3.03
CA ALA A 199 1.72 -6.93 -1.66
C ALA A 199 2.24 -5.71 -0.88
N VAL A 200 1.72 -5.50 0.33
CA VAL A 200 2.20 -4.50 1.29
C VAL A 200 2.50 -5.21 2.62
N GLU A 201 3.62 -4.88 3.23
CA GLU A 201 4.01 -5.37 4.56
C GLU A 201 4.71 -4.27 5.35
N TYR A 202 4.53 -4.27 6.67
CA TYR A 202 5.23 -3.37 7.58
C TYR A 202 6.05 -4.18 8.57
N ALA A 203 7.32 -3.83 8.73
CA ALA A 203 8.20 -4.50 9.67
C ALA A 203 9.15 -3.52 10.38
N PHE A 204 9.56 -3.90 11.59
CA PHE A 204 10.60 -3.21 12.32
C PHE A 204 11.92 -3.96 12.09
N TRP A 205 12.88 -3.29 11.45
CA TRP A 205 14.25 -3.79 11.29
C TRP A 205 15.13 -3.25 12.43
N GLU A 206 16.25 -2.61 12.13
CA GLU A 206 17.25 -2.20 13.14
C GLU A 206 16.96 -0.82 13.76
N GLU A 207 16.12 -0.03 13.11
CA GLU A 207 15.81 1.35 13.50
C GLU A 207 14.49 1.43 14.27
N ARG A 208 14.30 2.51 15.05
CA ARG A 208 13.16 2.64 15.98
C ARG A 208 11.79 2.64 15.29
N GLY A 209 11.69 3.21 14.09
CA GLY A 209 10.44 3.24 13.33
C GLY A 209 10.15 1.94 12.59
N ALA A 210 8.93 1.78 12.08
CA ALA A 210 8.63 0.73 11.12
C ALA A 210 9.14 1.13 9.72
N GLU A 211 9.31 0.13 8.86
CA GLU A 211 9.51 0.27 7.43
C GLU A 211 8.29 -0.30 6.71
N ALA A 212 7.86 0.39 5.64
CA ALA A 212 6.86 -0.12 4.72
C ALA A 212 7.55 -0.78 3.53
N PHE A 213 7.09 -1.95 3.15
CA PHE A 213 7.59 -2.73 2.03
C PHE A 213 6.44 -3.00 1.07
N ALA A 214 6.72 -2.87 -0.22
CA ALA A 214 5.77 -3.10 -1.29
C ALA A 214 6.40 -3.95 -2.39
N ALA A 215 5.58 -4.74 -3.08
CA ALA A 215 5.96 -5.41 -4.31
C ALA A 215 4.75 -5.64 -5.21
N PHE A 216 4.88 -5.33 -6.49
CA PHE A 216 3.90 -5.75 -7.50
C PHE A 216 4.23 -7.16 -7.98
N GLY A 217 3.22 -8.02 -8.09
CA GLY A 217 3.37 -9.33 -8.69
C GLY A 217 3.22 -9.29 -10.22
N ALA A 218 3.08 -10.46 -10.83
CA ALA A 218 2.92 -10.57 -12.28
C ALA A 218 1.59 -9.93 -12.73
N PRO A 219 1.60 -9.12 -13.81
CA PRO A 219 0.37 -8.59 -14.39
C PRO A 219 -0.50 -9.70 -14.96
N ILE A 220 -1.82 -9.55 -14.80
CA ILE A 220 -2.82 -10.48 -15.31
C ILE A 220 -3.73 -9.69 -16.25
N LEU A 221 -3.90 -10.15 -17.48
CA LEU A 221 -4.92 -9.56 -18.35
C LEU A 221 -6.31 -9.93 -17.83
N ALA A 222 -7.21 -8.95 -17.73
CA ALA A 222 -8.56 -9.20 -17.23
C ALA A 222 -9.32 -10.24 -18.07
N ARG A 223 -9.11 -10.28 -19.39
CA ARG A 223 -9.64 -11.34 -20.28
C ARG A 223 -9.25 -12.76 -19.88
N ASP A 224 -8.04 -12.96 -19.35
CA ASP A 224 -7.59 -14.28 -18.91
C ASP A 224 -8.29 -14.72 -17.63
N LEU A 225 -8.67 -13.76 -16.79
CA LEU A 225 -9.56 -14.00 -15.65
C LEU A 225 -10.98 -14.25 -16.15
N LEU A 226 -11.48 -13.46 -17.09
CA LEU A 226 -12.83 -13.57 -17.61
C LEU A 226 -13.12 -14.96 -18.21
N ALA A 227 -12.12 -15.57 -18.85
CA ALA A 227 -12.19 -16.92 -19.41
C ALA A 227 -12.44 -18.03 -18.36
N LEU A 228 -12.18 -17.77 -17.08
CA LEU A 228 -12.40 -18.72 -15.99
C LEU A 228 -13.82 -18.60 -15.40
N PRO A 229 -14.38 -19.66 -14.81
CA PRO A 229 -15.55 -19.58 -13.94
C PRO A 229 -15.30 -18.63 -12.77
N ARG A 230 -16.34 -17.91 -12.31
CA ARG A 230 -16.18 -16.84 -11.30
C ARG A 230 -15.49 -17.30 -10.00
N PRO A 231 -15.79 -18.47 -9.40
CA PRO A 231 -15.06 -18.94 -8.22
C PRO A 231 -13.56 -19.12 -8.49
N GLU A 232 -13.20 -19.62 -9.67
CA GLU A 232 -11.81 -19.82 -10.08
C GLU A 232 -11.08 -18.50 -10.34
N ARG A 233 -11.80 -17.45 -10.78
CA ARG A 233 -11.24 -16.08 -10.87
C ARG A 233 -10.78 -15.57 -9.52
N LEU A 234 -11.64 -15.68 -8.51
CA LEU A 234 -11.32 -15.24 -7.16
C LEU A 234 -10.15 -16.06 -6.61
N ALA A 235 -10.18 -17.38 -6.79
CA ALA A 235 -9.10 -18.26 -6.38
C ALA A 235 -7.78 -17.92 -7.09
N ARG A 236 -7.79 -17.58 -8.38
CA ARG A 236 -6.59 -17.12 -9.09
C ARG A 236 -6.06 -15.81 -8.52
N LEU A 237 -6.91 -14.80 -8.36
CA LEU A 237 -6.52 -13.51 -7.76
C LEU A 237 -5.90 -13.69 -6.37
N GLU A 238 -6.50 -14.56 -5.54
CA GLU A 238 -6.00 -14.87 -4.20
C GLU A 238 -4.67 -15.62 -4.22
N ARG A 239 -4.49 -16.58 -5.13
CA ARG A 239 -3.20 -17.28 -5.30
C ARG A 239 -2.09 -16.33 -5.74
N GLU A 240 -2.34 -15.47 -6.72
CA GLU A 240 -1.32 -14.54 -7.24
C GLU A 240 -0.92 -13.50 -6.18
N LEU A 241 -1.87 -12.97 -5.41
CA LEU A 241 -1.57 -12.05 -4.32
C LEU A 241 -0.88 -12.76 -3.15
N THR A 242 -1.29 -13.99 -2.81
CA THR A 242 -0.61 -14.82 -1.81
C THR A 242 0.84 -15.07 -2.20
N ALA A 243 1.10 -15.49 -3.44
CA ALA A 243 2.46 -15.74 -3.92
C ALA A 243 3.33 -14.45 -3.92
N THR A 244 2.72 -13.30 -4.26
CA THR A 244 3.41 -12.00 -4.20
C THR A 244 3.75 -11.63 -2.75
N LEU A 245 2.82 -11.83 -1.82
CA LEU A 245 3.04 -11.60 -0.39
C LEU A 245 4.10 -12.52 0.19
N ASP A 246 4.02 -13.83 -0.08
CA ASP A 246 4.97 -14.80 0.45
C ASP A 246 6.40 -14.48 0.01
N ARG A 247 6.57 -14.08 -1.26
CA ARG A 247 7.88 -13.63 -1.77
C ARG A 247 8.33 -12.33 -1.10
N LEU A 248 7.45 -11.34 -0.92
CA LEU A 248 7.77 -10.10 -0.23
C LEU A 248 8.18 -10.36 1.22
N SER A 249 7.39 -11.16 1.94
CA SER A 249 7.65 -11.53 3.34
C SER A 249 8.98 -12.26 3.49
N ALA A 250 9.35 -13.14 2.54
CA ALA A 250 10.67 -13.77 2.55
C ALA A 250 11.81 -12.75 2.47
N ASP A 251 11.69 -11.73 1.61
CA ASP A 251 12.69 -10.66 1.51
C ASP A 251 12.70 -9.76 2.76
N VAL A 252 11.53 -9.47 3.34
CA VAL A 252 11.40 -8.67 4.57
C VAL A 252 12.03 -9.39 5.77
N VAL A 253 11.86 -10.71 5.86
CA VAL A 253 12.46 -11.57 6.88
C VAL A 253 13.98 -11.69 6.70
N ALA A 254 14.46 -11.75 5.46
CA ALA A 254 15.90 -11.83 5.17
C ALA A 254 16.68 -10.58 5.60
N ARG A 255 16.00 -9.41 5.69
CA ARG A 255 16.60 -8.12 6.10
C ARG A 255 17.81 -7.71 5.25
N GLU A 256 17.72 -7.95 3.94
CA GLU A 256 18.75 -7.59 2.95
C GLU A 256 18.32 -6.30 2.21
N PRO A 257 18.79 -5.10 2.61
CA PRO A 257 18.29 -3.83 2.09
C PRO A 257 18.50 -3.66 0.58
N GLU A 258 19.52 -4.31 0.01
CA GLU A 258 19.86 -4.32 -1.41
C GLU A 258 18.77 -4.96 -2.28
N ARG A 259 17.92 -5.84 -1.73
CA ARG A 259 16.76 -6.39 -2.44
C ARG A 259 15.69 -5.33 -2.73
N PHE A 260 15.82 -4.16 -2.14
CA PHE A 260 14.84 -3.09 -2.20
C PHE A 260 15.40 -1.80 -2.81
N ARG A 261 14.51 -1.05 -3.45
CA ARG A 261 14.69 0.36 -3.79
C ARG A 261 13.91 1.22 -2.79
N ALA A 262 14.58 2.16 -2.13
CA ALA A 262 13.89 3.13 -1.30
C ALA A 262 13.13 4.12 -2.20
N LEU A 263 11.80 4.18 -2.03
CA LEU A 263 10.96 5.21 -2.61
C LEU A 263 10.99 6.44 -1.71
N VAL A 264 10.73 6.26 -0.41
CA VAL A 264 10.83 7.33 0.58
C VAL A 264 11.85 6.91 1.62
N ALA A 265 12.80 7.79 1.92
CA ALA A 265 13.73 7.61 3.03
C ALA A 265 13.20 8.37 4.26
N GLY A 266 13.21 7.71 5.41
CA GLY A 266 12.83 8.28 6.69
C GLY A 266 13.88 9.25 7.22
N ARG A 267 13.44 10.30 7.90
CA ARG A 267 14.32 11.33 8.49
C ARG A 267 14.89 10.96 9.86
N LYS A 268 14.31 9.95 10.53
CA LYS A 268 14.62 9.59 11.92
C LYS A 268 15.41 8.29 12.09
N GLY A 269 15.80 7.63 11.00
CA GLY A 269 16.76 6.53 11.06
C GLY A 269 18.15 7.10 11.35
N ILE A 270 18.75 6.69 12.46
CA ILE A 270 20.08 7.11 12.90
C ILE A 270 21.14 6.76 11.82
N GLY A 271 20.81 5.82 10.93
CA GLY A 271 21.58 5.42 9.74
C GLY A 271 21.91 6.52 8.73
N GLY A 272 21.16 7.62 8.62
CA GLY A 272 21.54 8.71 7.69
C GLY A 272 22.84 9.41 8.08
N VAL A 273 23.06 9.54 9.39
CA VAL A 273 24.31 10.07 9.95
C VAL A 273 25.34 8.95 10.05
N TYR A 274 24.96 7.76 10.49
CA TYR A 274 25.88 6.63 10.68
C TYR A 274 26.48 6.10 9.36
N ASP A 275 25.70 5.99 8.28
CA ASP A 275 26.21 5.58 6.95
C ASP A 275 27.03 6.69 6.28
N LEU A 276 26.69 7.96 6.51
CA LEU A 276 27.51 9.08 6.03
C LEU A 276 28.86 9.11 6.76
N TRP A 277 28.87 8.87 8.08
CA TRP A 277 30.09 8.73 8.87
C TRP A 277 30.89 7.47 8.53
N ARG A 278 30.26 6.34 8.23
CA ARG A 278 30.96 5.13 7.74
C ARG A 278 31.56 5.34 6.35
N ARG A 279 30.86 6.01 5.43
CA ARG A 279 31.36 6.35 4.10
C ARG A 279 32.50 7.36 4.16
N LEU A 280 32.40 8.40 5.00
CA LEU A 280 33.47 9.36 5.25
C LEU A 280 34.66 8.71 5.96
N GLY A 281 34.41 7.84 6.95
CA GLY A 281 35.45 7.07 7.63
C GLY A 281 36.20 6.13 6.70
N ALA A 282 35.53 5.48 5.76
CA ALA A 282 36.15 4.63 4.75
C ALA A 282 37.01 5.43 3.74
N LEU A 283 36.60 6.65 3.40
CA LEU A 283 37.36 7.56 2.53
C LEU A 283 38.58 8.16 3.23
N VAL A 284 38.49 8.45 4.53
CA VAL A 284 39.60 9.00 5.33
C VAL A 284 40.61 7.91 5.75
N ALA A 285 40.17 6.66 5.88
CA ALA A 285 41.04 5.55 6.30
C ALA A 285 41.80 4.85 5.16
N GLY A 286 41.53 5.17 3.88
CA GLY A 286 42.27 4.63 2.73
C GLY A 286 42.33 3.10 2.63
N ARG A 287 41.39 2.37 3.25
CA ARG A 287 41.37 0.90 3.28
C ARG A 287 40.07 0.36 2.70
N ARG A 288 40.19 -0.65 1.83
CA ARG A 288 39.08 -1.37 1.19
C ARG A 288 38.15 -1.95 2.27
N PHE A 289 36.85 -1.76 2.07
CA PHE A 289 35.77 -2.29 2.88
C PHE A 289 35.78 -3.83 2.87
N ASP A 290 35.86 -4.46 4.05
CA ASP A 290 35.71 -5.90 4.28
C ASP A 290 34.35 -6.14 4.98
N PRO A 291 33.41 -6.91 4.39
CA PRO A 291 32.07 -7.11 4.95
C PRO A 291 31.92 -8.30 5.90
N ALA A 292 32.98 -9.04 6.27
CA ALA A 292 32.82 -10.28 7.03
C ALA A 292 33.01 -10.12 8.55
N HIS A 293 31.91 -10.16 9.32
CA HIS A 293 31.94 -10.62 10.72
C HIS A 293 30.87 -11.69 10.95
N ARG A 294 31.26 -12.94 10.68
CA ARG A 294 30.71 -14.14 11.31
C ARG A 294 31.57 -14.40 12.55
N THR A 295 31.03 -14.16 13.74
CA THR A 295 31.66 -14.57 14.99
C THR A 295 31.35 -16.05 15.23
N GLU A 296 32.34 -16.92 15.01
CA GLU A 296 32.37 -18.25 15.63
C GLU A 296 32.97 -18.13 17.05
N PRO A 297 32.35 -18.70 18.09
CA PRO A 297 33.05 -18.96 19.35
C PRO A 297 33.74 -20.33 19.30
N GLY A 298 35.05 -20.27 19.05
CA GLY A 298 36.13 -20.84 19.87
C GLY A 298 35.92 -22.18 20.58
N THR A 299 36.65 -23.17 20.08
CA THR A 299 37.18 -24.37 20.73
C THR A 299 37.79 -24.11 22.12
N GLU A 300 37.54 -25.03 23.06
CA GLU A 300 38.05 -25.09 24.44
C GLU A 300 39.58 -25.02 24.58
N PRO A 301 40.07 -24.63 25.78
CA PRO A 301 41.27 -25.25 26.35
C PRO A 301 40.95 -26.01 27.64
N SER A 302 41.14 -27.32 27.57
CA SER A 302 41.24 -28.25 28.71
C SER A 302 42.53 -27.99 29.49
N SER A 303 42.42 -27.71 30.79
CA SER A 303 43.55 -27.83 31.73
C SER A 303 43.09 -28.50 33.02
N ARG A 304 43.37 -29.81 33.13
CA ARG A 304 43.34 -30.58 34.37
C ARG A 304 44.43 -30.09 35.32
N LYS A 305 44.11 -29.98 36.62
CA LYS A 305 45.07 -30.09 37.73
C LYS A 305 44.77 -31.38 38.51
N PRO A 306 45.77 -32.07 39.08
CA PRO A 306 45.57 -33.35 39.76
C PRO A 306 45.09 -33.16 41.20
N ALA A 307 44.33 -34.14 41.68
CA ALA A 307 43.84 -34.28 43.05
C ALA A 307 44.89 -34.94 43.97
N PRO A 308 44.62 -34.96 45.28
CA PRO A 308 44.49 -36.22 45.99
C PRO A 308 43.01 -36.59 46.23
#